data_AF-A0A816AK45-F1
#
_entry.id   AF-A0A816AK45-F1
#
_cell.length_a   1.000
_cell.length_b   1.000
_cell.length_c   1.000
_cell.angle_alpha   90.00
_cell.angle_beta   90.00
_cell.angle_gamma   90.00
#
_symmetry.space_group_name_H-M   'P 1'
#
loop_
_entity.id
_entity.type
_entity.pdbx_description
1 polymer ?
#
loop_
_entity_poly.entity_id
_entity_poly.type
_entity_poly.pdbx_seq_one_letter_code
_entity_poly.pdbx_strand_id
1 'polypeptide(L)' 'MFINNTAQIKKALLPNDLSMKPMVFAAMPNKSRQLYEQLLRSLVSYAESLDVKLEPKSILIDFEQGAVQAFQTVFPGIQ' A
#
# COMPACT_ATOMS: atom_id res chain seq x y z
N MET A 1 -14.30 49.10 6.99
CA MET A 1 -15.05 48.26 6.03
C MET A 1 -14.16 47.05 5.72
N PHE A 2 -14.32 45.98 6.48
CA PHE A 2 -13.53 44.75 6.33
C PHE A 2 -14.47 43.67 5.78
N ILE A 3 -14.33 43.38 4.49
CA ILE A 3 -15.04 42.26 3.87
C ILE A 3 -14.25 41.02 4.24
N ASN A 4 -14.79 40.24 5.18
CA ASN A 4 -14.27 38.92 5.54
C ASN A 4 -14.29 38.01 4.31
N ASN A 5 -13.18 37.93 3.58
CA ASN A 5 -13.01 37.02 2.44
C ASN A 5 -12.60 35.61 2.89
N THR A 6 -13.19 35.12 3.97
CA THR A 6 -13.04 33.72 4.41
C THR A 6 -13.87 32.75 3.54
N ALA A 7 -14.76 33.27 2.69
CA ALA A 7 -15.57 32.48 1.77
C ALA A 7 -14.84 32.05 0.49
N GLN A 8 -13.84 32.80 0.00
CA GLN A 8 -13.12 32.40 -1.23
C GLN A 8 -11.95 31.45 -1.00
N ILE A 9 -11.39 31.37 0.21
CA ILE A 9 -10.31 30.41 0.50
C ILE A 9 -10.87 28.98 0.62
N LYS A 10 -12.17 28.81 0.89
CA LYS A 10 -12.83 27.50 0.92
C LYS A 10 -13.11 26.90 -0.47
N LYS A 11 -12.74 27.58 -1.56
CA LYS A 11 -13.06 27.19 -2.95
C LYS A 11 -11.84 26.78 -3.79
N ALA A 12 -10.73 26.37 -3.15
CA ALA A 12 -9.54 25.87 -3.86
C ALA A 12 -9.08 24.47 -3.43
N LEU A 13 -9.88 23.74 -2.67
CA LEU A 13 -9.69 22.30 -2.48
C LEU A 13 -10.88 21.59 -3.13
N LEU A 14 -10.70 21.29 -4.42
CA LEU A 14 -11.60 20.45 -5.19
C LEU A 14 -11.72 19.07 -4.51
N PRO A 15 -12.91 18.45 -4.55
CA PRO A 15 -13.14 17.15 -3.95
C PRO A 15 -12.42 16.08 -4.80
N ASN A 16 -11.55 15.28 -4.17
CA ASN A 16 -11.13 13.94 -4.61
C ASN A 16 -10.83 13.72 -6.11
N ASP A 17 -9.60 13.92 -6.62
CA ASP A 17 -9.28 13.29 -7.93
C ASP A 17 -7.81 12.93 -8.22
N LEU A 18 -6.91 13.01 -7.25
CA LEU A 18 -5.64 12.28 -7.28
C LEU A 18 -5.39 11.69 -5.89
N SER A 19 -6.17 10.68 -5.52
CA SER A 19 -5.83 9.83 -4.37
C SER A 19 -4.49 9.16 -4.70
N MET A 20 -3.38 9.76 -4.27
CA MET A 20 -2.05 9.17 -4.43
C MET A 20 -2.06 7.81 -3.75
N LYS A 21 -1.99 6.74 -4.55
CA LYS A 21 -1.87 5.39 -4.02
C LYS A 21 -0.40 5.15 -3.70
N PRO A 22 -0.05 4.74 -2.48
CA PRO A 22 1.32 4.37 -2.17
C PRO A 22 1.72 3.19 -3.06
N MET A 23 2.91 3.27 -3.64
CA MET A 23 3.46 2.24 -4.51
C MET A 23 4.88 1.91 -4.06
N VAL A 24 5.18 0.61 -4.02
CA VAL A 24 6.49 0.09 -3.66
C VAL A 24 7.02 -0.68 -4.86
N PHE A 25 8.25 -0.36 -5.26
CA PHE A 25 8.97 -1.07 -6.32
C PHE A 25 10.08 -1.91 -5.71
N ALA A 26 10.20 -3.16 -6.15
CA ALA A 26 11.25 -4.06 -5.74
C ALA A 26 11.87 -4.74 -6.96
N ALA A 27 13.16 -4.52 -7.19
CA ALA A 27 13.93 -5.26 -8.15
C ALA A 27 14.42 -6.55 -7.49
N MET A 28 13.94 -7.70 -7.96
CA MET A 28 14.31 -9.00 -7.41
C MET A 28 15.15 -9.81 -8.41
N PRO A 29 16.19 -10.52 -7.96
CA PRO A 29 17.07 -11.30 -8.84
C PRO A 29 16.38 -12.53 -9.44
N ASN A 30 15.30 -13.02 -8.83
CA ASN A 30 14.47 -14.09 -9.35
C ASN A 30 13.06 -14.04 -8.73
N LYS A 31 12.25 -15.01 -9.14
CA LYS A 31 10.82 -15.17 -8.81
C LYS A 31 10.54 -16.25 -7.76
N SER A 32 11.50 -16.50 -6.87
CA SER A 32 11.33 -17.51 -5.83
C SER A 32 10.35 -17.05 -4.74
N ARG A 33 9.57 -17.99 -4.22
CA ARG A 33 8.66 -17.78 -3.09
C ARG A 33 9.37 -17.13 -1.89
N GLN A 34 10.58 -17.60 -1.57
CA GLN A 34 11.37 -17.10 -0.43
C GLN A 34 11.70 -15.61 -0.58
N LEU A 35 12.01 -15.14 -1.79
CA LEU A 35 12.26 -13.71 -2.02
C LEU A 35 10.99 -12.89 -1.91
N TYR A 36 9.84 -13.39 -2.40
CA TYR A 36 8.56 -12.73 -2.16
C TYR A 36 8.24 -12.63 -0.67
N GLU A 37 8.42 -13.71 0.10
CA GLU A 37 8.21 -13.68 1.55
C GLU A 37 9.11 -12.66 2.24
N GLN A 38 10.39 -12.61 1.86
CA GLN A 38 11.35 -11.64 2.40
C GLN A 38 10.93 -10.20 2.06
N LEU A 39 10.50 -9.94 0.83
CA LEU A 39 10.00 -8.63 0.40
C LEU A 39 8.77 -8.22 1.21
N LEU A 40 7.79 -9.10 1.35
CA LEU A 40 6.56 -8.83 2.09
C LEU A 40 6.83 -8.60 3.58
N ARG A 41 7.69 -9.40 4.21
CA ARG A 41 8.10 -9.20 5.61
C ARG A 41 8.82 -7.87 5.81
N SER A 42 9.69 -7.48 4.86
CA SER A 42 10.36 -6.18 4.89
C SER A 42 9.34 -5.04 4.79
N LEU A 43 8.31 -5.19 3.95
CA LEU A 43 7.22 -4.23 3.84
C LEU A 43 6.39 -4.12 5.13
N VAL A 44 6.11 -5.24 5.80
CA VAL A 44 5.43 -5.26 7.10
C VAL A 44 6.25 -4.51 8.14
N SER A 45 7.53 -4.85 8.29
CA SER A 45 8.42 -4.17 9.26
C SER A 45 8.57 -2.68 8.95
N TYR A 46 8.61 -2.29 7.68
CA TYR A 46 8.61 -0.89 7.28
C TYR A 46 7.30 -0.18 7.69
N ALA A 47 6.14 -0.78 7.45
CA ALA A 47 4.86 -0.23 7.85
C ALA A 47 4.73 -0.10 9.37
N GLU A 48 5.16 -1.12 10.13
CA GLU A 48 5.19 -1.11 11.60
C GLU A 48 6.10 0.02 12.14
N SER A 49 7.23 0.30 11.47
CA SER A 49 8.10 1.42 11.84
C SER A 49 7.43 2.80 11.68
N LEU A 50 6.33 2.87 10.94
CA LEU A 50 5.50 4.05 10.73
C LEU A 50 4.18 3.99 11.52
N ASP A 51 4.05 3.04 12.47
CA ASP A 51 2.82 2.77 13.24
C ASP A 51 1.61 2.40 12.36
N VAL A 52 1.89 1.80 11.18
CA VAL A 52 0.87 1.30 10.25
C VAL A 52 0.84 -0.22 10.27
N LYS A 53 -0.31 -0.79 10.61
CA LYS A 53 -0.53 -2.24 10.57
C LYS A 53 -1.08 -2.68 9.21
N LEU A 54 -0.36 -3.53 8.49
CA LEU A 54 -0.84 -4.11 7.23
C LEU A 54 -1.67 -5.37 7.50
N GLU A 55 -2.98 -5.29 7.30
CA GLU A 55 -3.92 -6.41 7.38
C GLU A 55 -4.81 -6.49 6.13
N PRO A 56 -4.23 -6.80 4.96
CA PRO A 56 -5.01 -6.91 3.75
C PRO A 56 -5.98 -8.09 3.83
N LYS A 57 -7.22 -7.89 3.37
CA LYS A 57 -8.26 -8.94 3.29
C LYS A 57 -8.29 -9.65 1.95
N SER A 58 -7.81 -8.97 0.90
CA SER A 58 -7.79 -9.47 -0.47
C SER A 58 -6.56 -8.95 -1.18
N ILE A 59 -6.03 -9.72 -2.13
CA ILE A 59 -5.00 -9.26 -3.08
C ILE A 59 -5.46 -9.37 -4.52
N LEU A 60 -4.92 -8.49 -5.36
CA LEU A 60 -4.90 -8.67 -6.80
C LEU A 60 -3.46 -8.90 -7.21
N ILE A 61 -3.19 -10.07 -7.78
CA ILE A 61 -1.85 -10.50 -8.14
C ILE A 61 -1.91 -11.32 -9.42
N ASP A 62 -0.83 -11.29 -10.20
CA ASP A 62 -0.66 -12.19 -11.33
C ASP A 62 -0.63 -13.65 -10.86
N PHE A 63 -0.90 -14.61 -11.76
CA PHE A 63 -0.98 -16.06 -11.47
C PHE A 63 0.37 -16.72 -11.10
N GLU A 64 1.31 -15.95 -10.59
CA GLU A 64 2.63 -16.41 -10.17
C GLU A 64 2.54 -17.13 -8.82
N GLN A 65 2.59 -18.46 -8.86
CA GLN A 65 2.38 -19.31 -7.68
C GLN A 65 3.31 -19.00 -6.51
N GLY A 66 4.58 -18.65 -6.79
CA GLY A 66 5.54 -18.29 -5.75
C GLY A 66 5.09 -17.08 -4.93
N ALA A 67 4.54 -16.07 -5.60
CA ALA A 67 4.04 -14.86 -4.97
C ALA A 67 2.73 -15.14 -4.20
N VAL A 68 1.78 -15.86 -4.80
CA VAL A 68 0.51 -16.26 -4.14
C VAL A 68 0.78 -16.98 -2.82
N GLN A 69 1.67 -17.98 -2.83
CA GLN A 69 2.02 -18.73 -1.62
C GLN A 69 2.73 -17.86 -0.58
N ALA A 70 3.56 -16.92 -1.01
CA ALA A 70 4.23 -15.98 -0.11
C ALA A 70 3.21 -15.07 0.60
N PHE A 71 2.23 -14.53 -0.12
CA PHE A 71 1.14 -13.74 0.47
C PHE A 71 0.33 -14.55 1.49
N GLN A 72 -0.04 -15.78 1.18
CA GLN A 72 -0.74 -16.66 2.12
C GLN A 72 0.08 -17.00 3.37
N THR A 73 1.42 -17.05 3.23
CA THR A 73 2.34 -17.33 4.34
C THR A 73 2.51 -16.11 5.25
N VAL A 74 2.65 -14.91 4.67
CA VAL A 74 2.88 -13.67 5.43
C VAL A 74 1.59 -13.07 5.97
N PHE A 75 0.48 -13.22 5.24
CA PHE A 75 -0.85 -12.76 5.61
C PHE A 75 -1.85 -13.93 5.62
N PRO A 76 -1.91 -14.71 6.72
CA PRO A 76 -2.84 -15.84 6.81
C PRO A 76 -4.30 -15.40 6.66
N GLY A 77 -5.07 -16.11 5.83
CA GLY A 77 -6.50 -15.82 5.62
C GLY A 77 -6.79 -14.80 4.53
N ILE A 78 -5.79 -14.38 3.76
CA ILE A 78 -5.98 -13.52 2.59
C ILE A 78 -6.69 -14.27 1.45
N GLN A 79 -7.59 -13.57 0.75
CA GLN A 79 -8.31 -14.07 -0.43
C GLN A 79 -7.71 -13.56 -1.73
#